data_AF-A0A8X6M984-F1
#
_entry.id   AF-A0A8X6M984-F1
#
_cell.length_a   1.000
_cell.length_b   1.000
_cell.length_c   1.000
_cell.angle_alpha   90.00
_cell.angle_beta   90.00
_cell.angle_gamma   90.00
#
_symmetry.space_group_name_H-M   'P 1'
#
loop_
_entity.id
_entity.type
_entity.pdbx_description
1 polymer ?
#
loop_
_entity_poly.entity_id
_entity_poly.type
_entity_poly.pdbx_seq_one_letter_code
_entity_poly.pdbx_strand_id
1 'polypeptide(L)'
;MAKLRPLFNHLNERFLTHFPNEQHLSIDECMVPYFGHLGCKQFIKGKPVRFGYKVWCLNTLIQFESYRGEGTVSDEYGIGMKGAVVLDLISELPENK
;
A
#
# COMPACT_ATOMS: atom_id res chain seq x y z
N MET A 1 -9.67 -7.19 -6.28
CA MET A 1 -8.25 -7.52 -5.99
C MET A 1 -8.01 -8.92 -5.41
N ALA A 2 -9.02 -9.75 -5.14
CA ALA A 2 -8.83 -11.07 -4.51
C ALA A 2 -7.84 -11.99 -5.25
N LYS A 3 -7.84 -12.00 -6.59
CA LYS A 3 -6.94 -12.85 -7.40
C LYS A 3 -5.45 -12.49 -7.26
N LEU A 4 -5.13 -11.22 -7.02
CA LEU A 4 -3.75 -10.75 -6.87
C LEU A 4 -3.28 -10.74 -5.42
N ARG A 5 -4.20 -10.90 -4.46
CA ARG A 5 -3.89 -10.88 -3.02
C ARG A 5 -2.81 -11.92 -2.64
N PRO A 6 -2.81 -13.17 -3.13
CA PRO A 6 -1.75 -14.12 -2.81
C PRO A 6 -0.37 -13.65 -3.28
N LEU A 7 -0.30 -13.01 -4.45
CA LEU A 7 0.95 -12.46 -4.97
C LEU A 7 1.44 -11.28 -4.13
N PHE A 8 0.54 -10.36 -3.77
CA PHE A 8 0.91 -9.20 -2.94
C PHE A 8 1.41 -9.63 -1.57
N ASN A 9 0.73 -10.58 -0.93
CA ASN A 9 1.17 -11.12 0.36
C ASN A 9 2.56 -11.76 0.23
N HIS A 10 2.78 -12.58 -0.80
CA HIS A 10 4.08 -13.20 -1.03
C HIS A 10 5.20 -12.17 -1.25
N LEU A 11 4.91 -11.09 -1.98
CA LEU A 11 5.89 -10.03 -2.21
C LEU A 11 6.19 -9.26 -0.92
N ASN A 12 5.16 -8.84 -0.16
CA ASN A 12 5.36 -8.16 1.13
C ASN A 12 6.17 -9.02 2.10
N GLU A 13 5.85 -10.32 2.23
CA GLU A 13 6.63 -11.25 3.05
C GLU A 13 8.12 -11.28 2.66
N ARG A 14 8.40 -11.35 1.36
CA ARG A 14 9.79 -11.38 0.85
C ARG A 14 10.49 -10.05 1.06
N PHE A 15 9.83 -8.94 0.83
CA PHE A 15 10.42 -7.62 1.00
C PHE A 15 10.74 -7.33 2.47
N LEU A 16 9.83 -7.66 3.39
CA LEU A 16 10.04 -7.54 4.83
C LEU A 16 11.20 -8.43 5.32
N THR A 17 11.36 -9.64 4.77
CA THR A 17 12.50 -10.52 5.10
C THR A 17 13.86 -9.91 4.74
N HIS A 18 13.91 -9.06 3.71
CA HIS A 18 15.13 -8.41 3.23
C HIS A 18 15.24 -6.93 3.63
N PHE A 19 14.36 -6.45 4.50
CA PHE A 19 14.34 -5.06 4.93
C PHE A 19 15.55 -4.75 5.84
N PRO A 20 16.37 -3.72 5.53
CA PRO A 20 17.58 -3.40 6.29
C PRO A 20 17.35 -2.65 7.62
N ASN A 21 16.13 -2.62 8.19
CA ASN A 21 15.80 -1.94 9.45
C ASN A 21 16.21 -0.45 9.49
N GLU A 22 15.76 0.30 8.49
CA GLU A 22 15.98 1.76 8.42
C GLU A 22 15.14 2.51 9.47
N GLN A 23 15.76 3.52 10.11
CA GLN A 23 15.08 4.39 11.09
C GLN A 23 14.14 5.41 10.44
N HIS A 24 14.45 5.85 9.21
CA HIS A 24 13.73 6.91 8.53
C HIS A 24 12.88 6.32 7.41
N LEU A 25 11.58 6.19 7.67
CA LEU A 25 10.64 5.62 6.71
C LEU A 25 9.72 6.69 6.15
N SER A 26 9.30 6.49 4.91
CA SER A 26 8.31 7.33 4.24
C SER A 26 7.13 6.47 3.79
N ILE A 27 5.92 7.03 3.83
CA ILE A 27 4.71 6.39 3.30
C ILE A 27 4.08 7.34 2.31
N ASP A 28 3.80 6.87 1.10
CA ASP A 28 3.14 7.67 0.07
C ASP A 28 2.26 6.83 -0.87
N GLU A 29 1.44 7.52 -1.66
CA GLU A 29 0.57 6.96 -2.68
C GLU A 29 1.25 6.91 -4.06
N CYS A 30 1.42 5.70 -4.58
CA CYS A 30 1.87 5.43 -5.93
C CYS A 30 0.70 5.11 -6.88
N MET A 31 0.86 5.45 -8.16
CA MET A 31 -0.09 5.13 -9.23
C MET A 31 0.53 4.12 -10.20
N VAL A 32 -0.03 2.91 -10.26
CA VAL A 32 0.36 1.87 -11.22
C VAL A 32 -0.49 2.04 -12.49
N PRO A 33 0.11 2.31 -13.67
CA PRO A 33 -0.62 2.53 -14.91
C PRO A 33 -1.47 1.32 -15.28
N TYR A 34 -2.76 1.55 -15.52
CA TYR A 34 -3.65 0.51 -16.04
C TYR A 34 -4.81 1.14 -16.82
N PHE A 35 -4.92 0.75 -18.09
CA PHE A 35 -5.89 1.34 -19.03
C PHE A 35 -7.06 0.40 -19.37
N GLY A 36 -7.14 -0.78 -18.74
CA GLY A 36 -8.21 -1.73 -18.98
C GLY A 36 -9.53 -1.39 -18.27
N HIS A 37 -10.47 -2.34 -18.34
CA HIS A 37 -11.85 -2.19 -17.88
C HIS A 37 -12.11 -2.70 -16.46
N LEU A 38 -11.07 -2.91 -15.64
CA LEU A 38 -11.27 -3.29 -14.24
C LEU A 38 -11.75 -2.10 -13.40
N GLY A 39 -12.82 -2.30 -12.61
CA GLY A 39 -13.51 -1.24 -11.88
C GLY A 39 -12.77 -0.64 -10.69
N CYS A 40 -11.69 -1.26 -10.21
CA CYS A 40 -10.92 -0.76 -9.07
C CYS A 40 -9.85 0.28 -9.43
N LYS A 41 -9.77 0.70 -10.70
CA LYS A 41 -8.90 1.82 -11.10
C LYS A 41 -9.40 3.13 -10.48
N GLN A 42 -8.46 3.97 -10.08
CA GLN A 42 -8.70 5.29 -9.51
C GLN A 42 -8.31 6.37 -10.52
N PHE A 43 -9.02 7.50 -10.46
CA PHE A 43 -8.61 8.72 -11.12
C PHE A 43 -8.07 9.72 -10.10
N ILE A 44 -6.83 10.17 -10.27
CA ILE A 44 -6.22 11.19 -9.41
C ILE A 44 -5.77 12.37 -10.27
N LYS A 45 -6.41 13.52 -10.08
CA LYS A 45 -6.04 14.76 -10.76
C LYS A 45 -4.66 15.22 -10.30
N GLY A 46 -3.79 15.58 -11.24
CA GLY A 46 -2.47 16.15 -10.95
C GLY A 46 -1.30 15.15 -10.88
N LYS A 47 -1.56 13.84 -10.81
CA LYS A 47 -0.50 12.83 -10.97
C LYS A 47 -0.10 12.69 -12.47
N PRO A 48 1.16 12.36 -12.79
CA PRO A 48 1.58 12.07 -14.17
C PRO A 48 0.74 10.95 -14.79
N VAL A 49 0.52 9.88 -14.02
CA VAL A 49 -0.40 8.79 -14.35
C VAL A 49 -1.73 9.04 -13.65
N ARG A 50 -2.72 9.52 -14.41
CA ARG A 50 -4.01 9.95 -13.84
C ARG A 50 -5.00 8.80 -13.64
N PHE A 51 -4.91 7.76 -14.45
CA PHE A 51 -5.77 6.57 -14.39
C PHE A 51 -4.92 5.34 -14.13
N GLY A 52 -5.23 4.61 -13.07
CA GLY A 52 -4.46 3.41 -12.70
C GLY A 52 -4.89 2.84 -11.37
N TYR A 53 -4.13 1.87 -10.86
CA TYR A 53 -4.33 1.40 -9.49
C TYR A 53 -3.57 2.28 -8.53
N LYS A 54 -4.27 2.79 -7.53
CA LYS A 54 -3.67 3.48 -6.40
C LYS A 54 -3.14 2.43 -5.42
N VAL A 55 -1.90 2.60 -4.98
CA VAL A 55 -1.21 1.72 -4.04
C VAL A 55 -0.55 2.60 -2.98
N TRP A 56 -0.69 2.21 -1.72
CA TRP A 56 0.08 2.77 -0.61
C TRP A 56 1.41 2.04 -0.53
N CYS A 57 2.52 2.76 -0.47
CA CYS A 57 3.85 2.18 -0.40
C CYS A 57 4.59 2.71 0.82
N LEU A 58 5.22 1.79 1.56
CA LEU A 58 6.21 2.08 2.58
C LEU A 58 7.61 2.07 1.93
N ASN A 59 8.27 3.24 1.96
CA ASN A 59 9.58 3.54 1.38
C ASN A 59 9.66 3.14 -0.11
N THR A 60 10.84 2.76 -0.60
CA THR A 60 11.07 2.18 -1.95
C THR A 60 10.53 0.74 -2.02
N LEU A 61 9.26 0.56 -1.65
CA LEU A 61 8.48 -0.67 -1.78
C LEU A 61 8.97 -1.81 -0.86
N ILE A 62 9.13 -1.50 0.43
CA ILE A 62 9.33 -2.52 1.48
C ILE A 62 8.02 -3.26 1.74
N GLN A 63 6.92 -2.52 1.74
CA GLN A 63 5.59 -3.05 1.95
C GLN A 63 4.60 -2.17 1.22
N PHE A 64 3.52 -2.75 0.74
CA PHE A 64 2.50 -1.99 0.04
C PHE A 64 1.10 -2.58 0.21
N GLU A 65 0.09 -1.72 0.14
CA GLU A 65 -1.31 -2.12 0.14
C GLU A 65 -2.08 -1.48 -1.03
N SER A 66 -2.83 -2.31 -1.73
CA SER A 66 -3.71 -1.89 -2.83
C SER A 66 -4.91 -1.10 -2.31
N TYR A 67 -5.13 0.12 -2.80
CA TYR A 67 -6.33 0.88 -2.44
C TYR A 67 -7.58 0.28 -3.07
N ARG A 68 -8.63 0.06 -2.27
CA ARG A 68 -9.89 -0.59 -2.66
C ARG A 68 -11.13 0.27 -2.45
N GLY A 69 -10.96 1.49 -1.93
CA GLY A 69 -12.07 2.32 -1.46
C GLY A 69 -12.29 2.15 0.05
N GLU A 70 -13.55 2.30 0.46
CA GLU A 70 -14.00 2.05 1.83
C GLU A 70 -13.76 0.57 2.20
N GLY A 71 -12.99 0.32 3.27
CA GLY A 71 -12.54 -1.02 3.66
C GLY A 71 -11.19 -1.46 3.08
N THR A 72 -10.35 -0.51 2.63
CA THR A 72 -8.94 -0.82 2.33
C THR A 72 -8.20 -1.33 3.57
N VAL A 73 -8.44 -0.68 4.72
CA VAL A 73 -7.97 -1.04 6.07
C VAL A 73 -9.09 -0.78 7.07
N SER A 74 -9.08 -1.45 8.23
CA SER A 74 -9.99 -1.13 9.34
C SER A 74 -9.51 0.13 10.06
N ASP A 75 -10.40 1.11 10.24
CA ASP A 75 -10.12 2.30 11.04
C ASP A 75 -10.58 2.09 12.49
N GLU A 76 -9.91 1.16 13.19
CA GLU A 76 -10.28 0.75 14.54
C GLU A 76 -10.14 1.88 15.57
N TYR A 77 -9.23 2.81 15.31
CA TYR A 77 -8.90 3.93 16.21
C TYR A 77 -9.62 5.24 15.85
N GLY A 78 -10.42 5.27 14.77
CA GLY A 78 -11.13 6.47 14.33
C GLY A 78 -10.22 7.62 13.86
N ILE A 79 -9.03 7.29 13.36
CA ILE A 79 -7.99 8.25 12.91
C ILE A 79 -8.10 8.55 11.41
N GLY A 80 -9.08 7.97 10.73
CA GLY A 80 -9.31 8.06 9.30
C GLY A 80 -8.43 7.10 8.50
N MET A 81 -8.87 6.79 7.27
CA MET A 81 -8.21 5.81 6.40
C MET A 81 -6.69 6.03 6.23
N LYS A 82 -6.25 7.28 6.14
CA LYS A 82 -4.82 7.56 5.97
C LYS A 82 -4.01 7.18 7.21
N GLY A 83 -4.51 7.51 8.39
CA GLY A 83 -3.87 7.14 9.65
C GLY A 83 -3.90 5.63 9.85
N ALA A 84 -5.03 4.98 9.55
CA ALA A 84 -5.18 3.54 9.64
C ALA A 84 -4.17 2.80 8.74
N VAL A 85 -3.99 3.24 7.48
CA VAL A 85 -2.97 2.66 6.58
C VAL A 85 -1.57 2.80 7.15
N VAL A 86 -1.24 3.95 7.75
CA VAL A 86 0.08 4.17 8.35
C VAL A 86 0.32 3.19 9.49
N LEU A 87 -0.66 3.00 10.38
CA LEU A 87 -0.53 2.06 11.49
C LEU A 87 -0.40 0.61 11.00
N ASP A 88 -1.23 0.22 10.04
CA ASP A 88 -1.25 -1.13 9.47
C ASP A 88 0.11 -1.47 8.83
N LEU A 89 0.62 -0.58 7.97
CA LEU A 89 1.92 -0.77 7.32
C LEU A 89 3.09 -0.80 8.31
N ILE A 90 3.06 0.01 9.37
CA ILE A 90 4.12 0.02 10.38
C ILE A 90 4.05 -1.22 11.28
N SER A 91 2.84 -1.74 11.57
CA SER A 91 2.66 -2.89 12.46
C SER A 91 3.25 -4.20 11.93
N GLU A 92 3.41 -4.31 10.61
CA GLU A 92 4.01 -5.47 9.95
C GLU A 92 5.55 -5.43 9.91
N LEU A 93 6.17 -4.30 10.29
CA LEU A 93 7.64 -4.20 10.30
C LEU A 93 8.24 -5.13 11.36
N PRO A 94 9.37 -5.80 11.07
CA PRO A 94 10.04 -6.62 12.04
C PRO A 94 10.54 -5.77 13.22
N GLU A 95 10.34 -6.26 14.45
CA GLU A 95 10.93 -5.62 15.62
C GLU A 95 12.46 -5.59 15.49
N ASN A 96 13.08 -4.46 15.85
CA ASN A 96 14.52 -4.32 15.89
C ASN A 96 15.12 -5.42 16.79
N LYS A 97 15.91 -6.32 16.20
CA LYS A 97 16.85 -7.16 16.95
C LYS A 97 18.09 -6.38 17.31
#